data_AF-A0A956YIB0-F1
#
_entry.id   AF-A0A956YIB0-F1
#
_cell.length_a   1.000
_cell.length_b   1.000
_cell.length_c   1.000
_cell.angle_alpha   90.00
_cell.angle_beta   90.00
_cell.angle_gamma   90.00
#
_symmetry.space_group_name_H-M   'P 1'
#
loop_
_entity.id
_entity.type
_entity.pdbx_description
1 polymer ?
#
loop_
_entity_poly.entity_id
_entity_poly.type
_entity_poly.pdbx_seq_one_letter_code
_entity_poly.pdbx_strand_id
1 'polypeptide(L)' 'MNEEVFYKVSYVVAGGEHPGAIINMDSRPEIGEEVTFDGRIFEILEVMELMPPVGNFGFLHATCRYLRDANGND' A
#
# COMPACT_ATOMS: atom_id res chain seq x y z
N MET A 1 -20.67 17.27 4.37
CA MET A 1 -19.24 17.39 4.68
C MET A 1 -18.63 16.05 4.34
N ASN A 2 -17.95 15.96 3.20
CA ASN A 2 -17.14 14.78 2.91
C ASN A 2 -15.78 15.12 3.49
N GLU A 3 -15.56 14.71 4.73
CA GLU A 3 -14.20 14.68 5.27
C GLU A 3 -13.47 13.57 4.50
N GLU A 4 -12.87 13.94 3.37
CA GLU A 4 -12.02 13.04 2.59
C GLU A 4 -10.81 12.70 3.48
N VAL A 5 -10.83 11.50 4.05
CA VAL A 5 -9.74 10.99 4.87
C VAL A 5 -8.67 10.46 3.94
N PHE A 6 -7.48 11.04 3.99
CA PHE A 6 -6.36 10.59 3.16
C PHE A 6 -5.43 9.71 3.99
N TYR A 7 -5.17 8.51 3.50
CA TYR A 7 -4.24 7.56 4.11
C TYR A 7 -2.94 7.58 3.32
N LYS A 8 -1.84 7.96 3.98
CA LYS A 8 -0.51 7.74 3.40
C LYS A 8 -0.06 6.36 3.80
N VAL A 9 -0.05 5.47 2.81
CA VAL A 9 0.32 4.07 2.97
C VAL A 9 1.75 3.88 2.52
N SER A 10 2.60 3.43 3.45
CA SER A 10 3.96 2.98 3.16
C SER A 10 3.92 1.48 2.84
N TYR A 11 3.97 1.15 1.56
CA TYR A 11 4.09 -0.22 1.07
C TYR A 11 5.52 -0.71 1.19
N VAL A 12 5.73 -1.83 1.86
CA VAL A 12 7.02 -2.50 2.01
C VAL A 12 6.93 -3.90 1.43
N VAL A 13 7.89 -4.26 0.58
CA VAL A 13 7.89 -5.58 -0.07
C VAL A 13 8.66 -6.58 0.77
N ALA A 14 7.97 -7.62 1.23
CA ALA A 14 8.56 -8.75 1.93
C ALA A 14 9.59 -9.44 1.03
N GLY A 15 10.78 -9.70 1.56
CA GLY A 15 11.90 -10.29 0.82
C GLY A 15 12.99 -9.29 0.41
N GLY A 16 12.76 -7.97 0.59
CA GLY A 16 13.81 -6.94 0.41
C GLY A 16 14.23 -6.71 -1.05
N GLU A 17 13.55 -7.33 -2.01
CA GLU A 17 13.86 -7.20 -3.44
C GLU A 17 13.41 -5.85 -4.03
N HIS A 18 12.52 -5.15 -3.33
CA HIS A 18 12.02 -3.84 -3.72
C HIS A 18 12.07 -2.82 -2.59
N PRO A 19 12.37 -1.55 -2.90
CA PRO A 19 12.41 -0.48 -1.91
C PRO A 19 11.03 -0.12 -1.32
N GLY A 20 9.95 -0.73 -1.83
CA GLY A 20 8.58 -0.36 -1.48
C GLY A 20 8.13 0.92 -2.18
N ALA A 21 6.96 1.41 -1.82
CA ALA A 21 6.38 2.64 -2.37
C ALA A 21 5.55 3.37 -1.31
N ILE A 22 5.48 4.69 -1.38
CA ILE A 22 4.59 5.48 -0.52
C ILE A 22 3.50 6.06 -1.40
N ILE A 23 2.26 5.62 -1.19
CA ILE A 23 1.10 6.03 -2.01
C ILE A 23 0.05 6.63 -1.08
N ASN A 24 -0.61 7.69 -1.56
CA ASN A 24 -1.73 8.28 -0.87
C ASN A 24 -3.01 7.61 -1.38
N MET A 25 -3.82 7.07 -0.48
CA MET A 25 -5.11 6.47 -0.77
C MET A 25 -6.22 7.29 -0.12
N ASP A 26 -7.37 7.38 -0.78
CA ASP A 26 -8.60 7.91 -0.21
C ASP A 26 -9.28 6.94 0.77
N SER A 27 -8.85 5.68 0.77
CA SER A 27 -9.42 4.60 1.55
C SER A 27 -8.33 3.76 2.21
N ARG A 28 -8.68 3.07 3.31
CA ARG A 28 -7.74 2.18 4.02
C ARG A 28 -7.47 0.94 3.15
N PRO A 29 -6.20 0.56 2.89
CA PRO A 29 -5.88 -0.67 2.18
C PRO A 29 -6.42 -1.90 2.91
N GLU A 30 -6.78 -2.92 2.14
CA GLU A 30 -7.28 -4.19 2.65
C GLU A 30 -6.27 -5.31 2.40
N ILE A 31 -6.19 -6.27 3.33
CA ILE A 31 -5.35 -7.46 3.17
C ILE A 31 -5.94 -8.31 2.04
N GLY A 32 -5.09 -8.74 1.11
CA GLY A 32 -5.47 -9.46 -0.10
C GLY A 32 -5.70 -8.56 -1.32
N GLU A 33 -5.68 -7.24 -1.15
CA GLU A 33 -5.77 -6.30 -2.28
C GLU A 33 -4.49 -6.35 -3.15
N GLU A 34 -4.66 -6.22 -4.46
CA GLU A 34 -3.57 -6.11 -5.43
C GLU A 34 -3.25 -4.64 -5.72
N VAL A 35 -2.05 -4.20 -5.35
CA VAL A 35 -1.56 -2.85 -5.63
C VAL A 35 -0.52 -2.89 -6.73
N THR A 36 -0.61 -1.94 -7.66
CA THR A 36 0.34 -1.83 -8.77
C THR A 36 1.20 -0.60 -8.59
N PHE A 37 2.51 -0.79 -8.49
CA PHE A 37 3.48 0.29 -8.48
C PHE A 37 4.75 -0.15 -9.19
N ASP A 38 5.44 0.79 -9.85
CA ASP A 38 6.66 0.52 -10.62
C ASP A 38 6.47 -0.53 -11.75
N GLY A 39 5.25 -0.63 -12.30
CA GLY A 39 4.92 -1.62 -13.32
C GLY A 39 4.84 -3.07 -12.81
N ARG A 40 4.80 -3.27 -11.49
CA ARG A 40 4.68 -4.56 -10.82
C ARG A 40 3.44 -4.60 -9.94
N ILE A 41 2.84 -5.77 -9.84
CA ILE A 41 1.66 -6.06 -9.02
C ILE A 41 2.12 -6.75 -7.74
N PHE A 42 1.63 -6.26 -6.61
CA PHE A 42 1.93 -6.76 -5.28
C PHE A 42 0.63 -7.03 -4.53
N GLU A 43 0.60 -8.11 -3.75
CA GLU A 43 -0.53 -8.41 -2.87
C GLU A 43 -0.25 -7.87 -1.47
N ILE A 44 -1.20 -7.15 -0.88
CA ILE A 44 -1.14 -6.73 0.52
C ILE A 44 -1.30 -7.95 1.42
N LEU A 45 -0.29 -8.24 2.23
CA LEU A 45 -0.30 -9.32 3.20
C LEU A 45 -0.72 -8.85 4.59
N GLU A 46 -0.38 -7.61 4.93
CA GLU A 46 -0.61 -7.07 6.26
C GLU A 46 -0.77 -5.55 6.20
N VAL A 47 -1.64 -4.99 7.03
CA VAL A 47 -1.84 -3.55 7.16
C VAL A 47 -1.75 -3.17 8.63
N MET A 48 -0.75 -2.35 8.96
CA MET A 48 -0.53 -1.81 10.29
C MET A 48 -0.75 -0.31 10.30
N GLU A 49 -1.34 0.20 11.38
CA GLU A 49 -1.45 1.65 11.60
C GLU A 49 -0.22 2.11 12.40
N LEU A 50 0.62 2.95 11.79
CA LEU A 50 1.87 3.40 12.42
C LEU A 50 1.60 4.50 13.45
N MET A 51 0.64 5.36 13.17
CA MET A 51 0.26 6.46 14.04
C MET A 51 -1.25 6.64 13.99
N PRO A 52 -1.87 7.04 15.12
CA PRO A 52 -3.28 7.37 15.14
C PRO A 52 -3.57 8.49 14.13
N PRO A 53 -4.71 8.45 13.44
CA PRO A 53 -5.06 9.48 12.48
C PRO A 53 -5.15 10.85 13.16
N VAL A 54 -4.49 11.86 12.58
CA VAL A 54 -4.51 13.24 13.08
C VAL A 54 -5.36 14.07 12.13
N GLY A 55 -6.54 14.48 12.59
CA GLY A 55 -7.54 15.14 11.75
C GLY A 55 -8.02 14.20 10.64
N ASN A 56 -7.81 14.60 9.38
CA ASN A 56 -8.25 13.85 8.20
C ASN A 56 -7.13 13.04 7.53
N PHE A 57 -6.05 12.74 8.26
CA PHE A 57 -4.90 12.05 7.71
C PHE A 57 -4.43 10.89 8.59
N GLY A 58 -4.25 9.71 7.99
CA GLY A 58 -3.73 8.51 8.65
C GLY A 58 -2.41 8.02 8.04
N PHE A 59 -1.49 7.55 8.88
CA PHE A 59 -0.26 6.88 8.44
C PHE A 59 -0.39 5.38 8.60
N LEU A 60 -0.40 4.68 7.47
CA LEU A 60 -0.50 3.23 7.43
C LEU A 60 0.78 2.64 6.84
N HIS A 61 1.11 1.44 7.29
CA HIS A 61 2.16 0.61 6.75
C HIS A 61 1.52 -0.65 6.20
N ALA A 62 1.76 -0.96 4.93
CA ALA A 62 1.26 -2.16 4.31
C ALA A 62 2.45 -3.04 3.90
N THR A 63 2.51 -4.25 4.42
CA THR A 63 3.47 -5.25 3.95
C THR A 63 2.86 -5.94 2.76
N CYS A 64 3.57 -5.99 1.65
CA CYS A 64 3.13 -6.65 0.42
C CYS A 64 4.12 -7.72 -0.02
N ARG A 65 3.65 -8.67 -0.83
CA ARG A 65 4.53 -9.56 -1.59
C ARG A 65 4.42 -9.27 -3.07
N TYR A 66 5.52 -9.43 -3.78
CA TYR A 66 5.49 -9.44 -5.23
C TYR A 66 4.59 -10.59 -5.72
N LEU A 67 3.68 -10.27 -6.65
CA LEU A 67 2.88 -11.28 -7.35
C LEU A 67 3.38 -11.50 -8.78
N ARG A 68 3.43 -10.43 -9.58
CA ARG A 68 3.73 -10.49 -11.03
C ARG A 68 4.02 -9.10 -11.59
N ASP A 69 4.66 -9.02 -12.75
CA ASP A 69 4.75 -7.78 -13.53
C ASP A 69 3.37 -7.42 -14.11
N ALA A 70 3.03 -6.13 -14.12
CA ALA A 70 1.78 -5.63 -14.69
C ALA A 70 1.76 -5.73 -16.23
N ASN A 71 2.94 -5.78 -16.85
CA ASN A 71 3.13 -6.09 -18.26
C ASN A 71 3.67 -7.51 -18.36
N GLY A 72 2.81 -8.52 -18.19
CA GLY A 72 3.21 -9.92 -18.33
C GLY A 72 3.84 -10.18 -19.70
N ASN A 73 5.16 -10.29 -19.74
CA ASN A 73 5.89 -10.90 -20.84
C ASN A 73 7.13 -11.62 -20.31
N ASP A 74 6.90 -12.76 -19.65
CA ASP A 74 7.65 -14.01 -19.87
C ASP A 74 6.79 -15.21 -19.42
#